data_AF-A0A4Q5KKH6-F1
#
_entry.id   AF-A0A4Q5KKH6-F1
#
_cell.length_a   1.000
_cell.length_b   1.000
_cell.length_c   1.000
_cell.angle_alpha   90.00
_cell.angle_beta   90.00
_cell.angle_gamma   90.00
#
_symmetry.space_group_name_H-M   'P 1'
#
loop_
_entity.id
_entity.type
_entity.pdbx_description
1 polymer ?
#
loop_
_entity_poly.entity_id
_entity_poly.type
_entity_poly.pdbx_seq_one_letter_code
_entity_poly.pdbx_strand_id
1 'polypeptide(L)'
;MTKYFMILVIAGVMSWITYPEITAIKYGDYKDLIGALLNVSSIIFAIIGAWIAIIYPKAIGKTFGNNLKSNEFYAHLNENKGDSNYLSELVEIVLVSAVVLICVLIIQFLYPVVRGMGFFGLNVSILKSTGFFILATLTICQLHAVFRVILANYFFLNQLRKKNVDDEIDRLHK
;
A
#
# COMPACT_ATOMS: atom_id res chain seq x y z
N MET A 1 -0.88 -14.49 -0.55
CA MET A 1 -0.93 -15.08 0.81
C MET A 1 0.45 -15.19 1.45
N THR A 2 1.43 -15.86 0.83
CA THR A 2 2.77 -16.09 1.43
C THR A 2 3.53 -14.82 1.82
N LYS A 3 3.39 -13.74 1.03
CA LYS A 3 4.07 -12.45 1.28
C LYS A 3 3.60 -11.76 2.57
N TYR A 4 2.29 -11.70 2.78
CA TYR A 4 1.70 -11.10 3.99
C TYR A 4 1.98 -11.96 5.24
N PHE A 5 2.08 -13.26 5.08
CA PHE A 5 2.51 -14.16 6.16
C PHE A 5 3.97 -13.91 6.56
N MET A 6 4.89 -13.71 5.60
CA MET A 6 6.28 -13.32 5.91
C MET A 6 6.34 -11.98 6.65
N ILE A 7 5.53 -10.99 6.24
CA ILE A 7 5.48 -9.69 6.93
C ILE A 7 5.06 -9.87 8.39
N LEU A 8 4.06 -10.73 8.65
CA LEU A 8 3.57 -11.02 10.00
C LEU A 8 4.65 -11.72 10.85
N VAL A 9 5.40 -12.66 10.26
CA VAL A 9 6.53 -13.33 10.93
C VAL A 9 7.65 -12.34 11.25
N ILE A 10 8.02 -11.45 10.32
CA ILE A 10 9.06 -10.42 10.54
C ILE A 10 8.61 -9.45 11.63
N ALA A 11 7.36 -8.99 11.61
CA ALA A 11 6.82 -8.13 12.64
C ALA A 11 6.79 -8.81 14.02
N GLY A 12 6.50 -10.12 14.05
CA GLY A 12 6.54 -10.94 15.26
C GLY A 12 7.94 -11.06 15.83
N VAL A 13 8.93 -11.36 14.99
CA VAL A 13 10.35 -11.43 15.39
C VAL A 13 10.84 -10.08 15.90
N MET A 14 10.53 -8.98 15.21
CA MET A 14 10.88 -7.63 15.65
C MET A 14 10.26 -7.31 17.02
N SER A 15 8.98 -7.64 17.21
CA SER A 15 8.29 -7.37 18.47
C SER A 15 8.79 -8.24 19.62
N TRP A 16 9.24 -9.47 19.32
CA TRP A 16 9.87 -10.35 20.30
C TRP A 16 11.26 -9.84 20.72
N ILE A 17 12.08 -9.39 19.77
CA ILE A 17 13.41 -8.83 20.04
C ILE A 17 13.32 -7.55 20.86
N THR A 18 12.38 -6.66 20.54
CA THR A 18 12.25 -5.36 21.21
C THR A 18 11.38 -5.43 22.49
N TYR A 19 10.82 -6.59 22.83
CA TYR A 19 9.98 -6.79 24.02
C TYR A 19 10.51 -6.14 25.32
N PRO A 20 11.81 -6.27 25.69
CA PRO A 20 12.31 -5.66 26.92
C PRO A 20 12.41 -4.13 26.89
N GLU A 21 12.53 -3.51 25.71
CA GLU A 21 12.61 -2.05 25.58
C GLU A 21 11.24 -1.38 25.36
N ILE A 22 10.27 -2.12 24.82
CA ILE A 22 8.89 -1.65 24.55
C ILE A 22 8.18 -1.13 25.80
N THR A 23 8.48 -1.69 26.98
CA THR A 23 7.89 -1.24 28.25
C THR A 23 8.34 0.16 28.66
N ALA A 24 9.51 0.61 28.20
CA ALA A 24 10.09 1.91 28.52
C ALA A 24 9.64 3.05 27.57
N ILE A 25 9.10 2.72 26.39
CA ILE A 25 8.67 3.70 25.40
C ILE A 25 7.49 4.52 25.91
N LYS A 26 7.56 5.85 25.75
CA LYS A 26 6.50 6.77 26.17
C LYS A 26 5.39 6.79 25.12
N TYR A 27 4.17 7.09 25.56
CA TYR A 27 3.02 7.21 24.67
C TYR A 27 3.21 8.28 23.56
N GLY A 28 3.99 9.34 23.82
CA GLY A 28 4.30 10.36 22.83
C GLY A 28 4.92 9.77 21.57
N ASP A 29 5.90 8.88 21.73
CA ASP A 29 6.62 8.27 20.61
C ASP A 29 5.69 7.38 19.76
N TYR A 30 4.76 6.66 20.41
CA TYR A 30 3.73 5.89 19.71
C TYR A 30 2.80 6.77 18.88
N LYS A 31 2.37 7.90 19.45
CA LYS A 31 1.48 8.84 18.76
C LYS A 31 2.17 9.44 17.53
N ASP A 32 3.44 9.78 17.64
CA ASP A 32 4.22 10.32 16.53
C ASP A 32 4.41 9.28 15.42
N LEU A 33 4.66 8.01 15.79
CA LEU A 33 4.80 6.91 14.84
C LEU A 33 3.48 6.61 14.11
N ILE A 34 2.35 6.60 14.84
CA ILE A 34 1.00 6.50 14.26
C ILE A 34 0.74 7.66 13.29
N GLY A 35 1.10 8.88 13.66
CA GLY A 35 0.94 10.08 12.82
C GLY A 35 1.78 10.02 11.54
N ALA A 36 3.04 9.61 11.64
CA ALA A 36 3.91 9.41 10.49
C ALA A 36 3.34 8.35 9.53
N LEU A 37 2.82 7.24 10.07
CA LEU A 37 2.24 6.16 9.29
C LEU A 37 0.94 6.59 8.57
N LEU A 38 0.11 7.39 9.24
CA LEU A 38 -1.09 8.00 8.65
C LEU A 38 -0.72 8.92 7.49
N ASN A 39 0.30 9.76 7.66
CA ASN A 39 0.72 10.71 6.61
C ASN A 39 1.25 9.98 5.37
N VAL A 40 2.14 9.01 5.55
CA VAL A 40 2.72 8.25 4.42
C VAL A 40 1.66 7.43 3.69
N SER A 41 0.77 6.76 4.43
CA SER A 41 -0.33 5.99 3.82
C SER A 41 -1.31 6.86 3.04
N SER A 42 -1.68 8.02 3.58
CA SER A 42 -2.57 8.99 2.92
C SER A 42 -1.98 9.54 1.63
N ILE A 43 -0.69 9.89 1.64
CA ILE A 43 0.02 10.41 0.46
C ILE A 43 0.05 9.35 -0.65
N ILE A 44 0.42 8.11 -0.33
CA ILE A 44 0.51 7.04 -1.34
C ILE A 44 -0.87 6.67 -1.88
N PHE A 45 -1.87 6.56 -1.00
CA PHE A 45 -3.25 6.32 -1.41
C PHE A 45 -3.74 7.38 -2.40
N ALA A 46 -3.49 8.66 -2.11
CA ALA A 46 -3.87 9.78 -2.97
C ALA A 46 -3.12 9.80 -4.31
N ILE A 47 -1.78 9.68 -4.29
CA ILE A 47 -0.94 9.74 -5.49
C ILE A 47 -1.31 8.61 -6.45
N ILE A 48 -1.38 7.37 -5.96
CA ILE A 48 -1.66 6.23 -6.85
C ILE A 48 -3.13 6.21 -7.28
N GLY A 49 -4.06 6.61 -6.40
CA GLY A 49 -5.46 6.78 -6.78
C GLY A 49 -5.64 7.77 -7.95
N ALA A 50 -4.95 8.92 -7.88
CA ALA A 50 -4.93 9.89 -8.98
C ALA A 50 -4.27 9.33 -10.25
N TRP A 51 -3.14 8.63 -10.11
CA TRP A 51 -2.45 8.01 -11.24
C TRP A 51 -3.31 6.98 -11.99
N ILE A 52 -4.06 6.14 -11.27
CA ILE A 52 -4.97 5.17 -11.89
C ILE A 52 -6.06 5.89 -12.70
N ALA A 53 -6.64 6.97 -12.15
CA ALA A 53 -7.67 7.75 -12.84
C ALA A 53 -7.16 8.39 -14.14
N ILE A 54 -5.89 8.82 -14.17
CA ILE A 54 -5.27 9.46 -15.34
C ILE A 54 -4.84 8.44 -16.40
N ILE A 55 -4.20 7.34 -16.01
CA ILE A 55 -3.61 6.37 -16.96
C ILE A 55 -4.69 5.45 -17.57
N TYR A 56 -5.76 5.13 -16.83
CA TYR A 56 -6.76 4.13 -17.25
C TYR A 56 -8.21 4.66 -17.36
N PRO A 57 -8.47 5.81 -18.03
CA PRO A 57 -9.83 6.32 -18.18
C PRO A 57 -10.73 5.37 -18.98
N LYS A 58 -10.14 4.63 -19.94
CA LYS A 58 -10.85 3.70 -20.83
C LYS A 58 -11.34 2.42 -20.13
N ALA A 59 -10.61 1.91 -19.13
CA ALA A 59 -11.02 0.72 -18.37
C ALA A 59 -12.18 1.04 -17.42
N ILE A 60 -12.16 2.23 -16.81
CA ILE A 60 -13.27 2.72 -15.98
C ILE A 60 -14.49 3.02 -16.87
N GLY A 61 -14.31 3.72 -17.99
CA GLY A 61 -15.39 4.04 -18.92
C GLY A 61 -16.08 2.82 -19.56
N LYS A 62 -15.35 1.73 -19.84
CA LYS A 62 -15.92 0.48 -20.40
C LYS A 62 -16.63 -0.40 -19.37
N THR A 63 -16.33 -0.26 -18.07
CA THR A 63 -16.98 -1.06 -17.02
C THR A 63 -18.28 -0.40 -16.54
N PHE A 64 -18.36 0.93 -16.62
CA PHE A 64 -19.56 1.70 -16.25
C PHE A 64 -20.42 2.15 -17.45
N GLY A 65 -19.90 2.09 -18.68
CA GLY A 65 -20.62 2.38 -19.92
C GLY A 65 -21.04 1.10 -20.65
N ASN A 66 -22.34 0.84 -20.67
CA ASN A 66 -22.98 -0.32 -21.32
C ASN A 66 -22.51 -0.63 -22.75
N ASN A 67 -22.50 -1.93 -23.08
CA ASN A 67 -22.60 -2.55 -24.42
C ASN A 67 -21.44 -2.39 -25.41
N LEU A 68 -20.34 -3.14 -25.21
CA LEU A 68 -19.45 -3.49 -26.32
C LEU A 68 -19.42 -5.01 -26.52
N LYS A 69 -19.74 -5.41 -27.75
CA LYS A 69 -19.95 -6.78 -28.23
C LYS A 69 -18.78 -7.69 -27.85
N SER A 70 -19.11 -8.89 -27.37
CA SER A 70 -18.20 -9.89 -26.78
C SER A 70 -17.05 -10.36 -27.69
N ASN A 71 -17.05 -10.02 -28.98
CA ASN A 71 -16.04 -10.48 -29.92
C ASN A 71 -14.80 -9.57 -30.05
N GLU A 72 -14.87 -8.29 -29.65
CA GLU A 72 -13.72 -7.37 -29.62
C GLU A 72 -12.98 -7.39 -28.27
N PHE A 73 -13.61 -7.99 -27.25
CA PHE A 73 -13.05 -8.13 -25.90
C PHE A 73 -11.81 -9.03 -25.89
N TYR A 74 -11.81 -10.14 -26.64
CA TYR A 74 -10.71 -11.11 -26.65
C TYR A 74 -9.52 -10.71 -27.53
N ALA A 75 -9.73 -9.93 -28.60
CA ALA A 75 -8.65 -9.46 -29.47
C ALA A 75 -7.77 -8.39 -28.78
N HIS A 76 -8.37 -7.46 -28.04
CA HIS A 76 -7.64 -6.43 -27.31
C HIS A 76 -7.03 -6.89 -25.98
N LEU A 77 -7.47 -8.02 -25.43
CA LEU A 77 -6.85 -8.63 -24.24
C LEU A 77 -5.49 -9.29 -24.54
N ASN A 78 -5.19 -9.61 -25.80
CA ASN A 78 -3.90 -10.19 -26.18
C ASN A 78 -2.79 -9.15 -26.43
N GLU A 79 -3.13 -7.93 -26.86
CA GLU A 79 -2.17 -6.80 -26.93
C GLU A 79 -2.00 -6.06 -25.58
N ASN A 80 -2.98 -6.09 -24.68
CA ASN A 80 -2.97 -5.33 -23.41
C ASN A 80 -2.56 -6.13 -22.15
N LYS A 81 -1.90 -7.29 -22.31
CA LYS A 81 -1.51 -8.12 -21.14
C LYS A 81 -0.54 -7.36 -20.21
N GLY A 82 0.38 -6.58 -20.76
CA GLY A 82 1.31 -5.74 -19.98
C GLY A 82 0.59 -4.66 -19.16
N ASP A 83 -0.33 -3.95 -19.79
CA ASP A 83 -1.08 -2.84 -19.17
C ASP A 83 -2.06 -3.32 -18.09
N SER A 84 -2.71 -4.47 -18.29
CA SER A 84 -3.61 -5.04 -17.28
C SER A 84 -2.88 -5.47 -16.01
N ASN A 85 -1.67 -6.02 -16.15
CA ASN A 85 -0.88 -6.49 -15.02
C ASN A 85 -0.31 -5.31 -14.21
N TYR A 86 0.11 -4.24 -14.90
CA TYR A 86 0.54 -3.00 -14.25
C TYR A 86 -0.61 -2.32 -13.48
N LEU A 87 -1.81 -2.24 -14.07
CA LEU A 87 -2.98 -1.71 -13.37
C LEU A 87 -3.34 -2.56 -12.14
N SER A 88 -3.35 -3.89 -12.28
CA SER A 88 -3.61 -4.79 -11.15
C SER A 88 -2.59 -4.60 -10.02
N GLU A 89 -1.32 -4.37 -10.35
CA GLU A 89 -0.27 -4.11 -9.36
C GLU A 89 -0.49 -2.77 -8.64
N LEU A 90 -0.81 -1.70 -9.38
CA LEU A 90 -1.12 -0.39 -8.78
C LEU A 90 -2.33 -0.45 -7.84
N VAL A 91 -3.39 -1.14 -8.25
CA VAL A 91 -4.60 -1.31 -7.42
C VAL A 91 -4.29 -2.10 -6.14
N GLU A 92 -3.46 -3.15 -6.22
CA GLU A 92 -3.02 -3.89 -5.03
C GLU A 92 -2.32 -2.97 -4.03
N ILE A 93 -1.42 -2.10 -4.51
CA ILE A 93 -0.68 -1.15 -3.66
C ILE A 93 -1.64 -0.16 -2.98
N VAL A 94 -2.60 0.40 -3.73
CA VAL A 94 -3.61 1.33 -3.19
C VAL A 94 -4.45 0.67 -2.11
N LEU A 95 -4.91 -0.56 -2.35
CA LEU A 95 -5.71 -1.31 -1.37
C LEU A 95 -4.93 -1.57 -0.09
N VAL A 96 -3.66 -1.97 -0.18
CA VAL A 96 -2.81 -2.18 1.01
C VAL A 96 -2.65 -0.88 1.80
N SER A 97 -2.38 0.24 1.11
CA SER A 97 -2.21 1.55 1.75
C SER A 97 -3.51 2.06 2.39
N ALA A 98 -4.66 1.81 1.75
CA ALA A 98 -5.98 2.14 2.28
C ALA A 98 -6.30 1.34 3.55
N VAL A 99 -5.98 0.04 3.57
CA VAL A 99 -6.17 -0.80 4.77
C VAL A 99 -5.31 -0.30 5.93
N VAL A 100 -4.04 0.03 5.68
CA VAL A 100 -3.16 0.62 6.70
C VAL A 100 -3.75 1.91 7.25
N LEU A 101 -4.21 2.81 6.37
CA LEU A 101 -4.83 4.07 6.75
C LEU A 101 -6.07 3.86 7.62
N ILE A 102 -6.96 2.95 7.24
CA ILE A 102 -8.17 2.61 8.02
C ILE A 102 -7.78 2.09 9.40
N CYS A 103 -6.84 1.14 9.48
CA CYS A 103 -6.37 0.60 10.76
C CYS A 103 -5.79 1.69 11.67
N VAL A 104 -4.95 2.57 11.13
CA VAL A 104 -4.32 3.66 11.87
C VAL A 104 -5.36 4.66 12.38
N LEU A 105 -6.35 5.03 11.56
CA LEU A 105 -7.45 5.91 11.97
C LEU A 105 -8.29 5.29 13.08
N ILE A 106 -8.64 4.00 12.98
CA ILE A 106 -9.38 3.27 14.01
C ILE A 106 -8.61 3.27 15.32
N ILE A 107 -7.29 3.00 15.30
CA ILE A 107 -6.44 3.03 16.50
C ILE A 107 -6.44 4.43 17.13
N GLN A 108 -6.29 5.48 16.30
CA GLN A 108 -6.25 6.86 16.77
C GLN A 108 -7.58 7.32 17.38
N PHE A 109 -8.70 6.80 16.86
CA PHE A 109 -10.05 7.06 17.39
C PHE A 109 -10.38 6.25 18.64
N LEU A 110 -10.06 4.95 18.67
CA LEU A 110 -10.37 4.07 19.80
C LEU A 110 -9.51 4.37 21.04
N TYR A 111 -8.25 4.78 20.86
CA TYR A 111 -7.35 5.04 21.98
C TYR A 111 -7.92 6.02 23.04
N PRO A 112 -8.38 7.23 22.69
CA PRO A 112 -8.97 8.15 23.67
C PRO A 112 -10.25 7.61 24.31
N VAL A 113 -11.06 6.84 23.56
CA VAL A 113 -12.29 6.21 24.06
C VAL A 113 -11.97 5.18 25.16
N VAL A 114 -11.00 4.30 24.91
CA VAL A 114 -10.55 3.29 25.89
C VAL A 114 -9.94 3.96 27.12
N ARG A 115 -9.16 5.03 26.93
CA ARG A 115 -8.59 5.81 28.04
C ARG A 115 -9.66 6.49 28.89
N GLY A 116 -10.72 7.00 28.27
CA GLY A 116 -11.85 7.66 28.94
C GLY A 116 -12.72 6.70 29.76
N MET A 117 -12.85 5.45 29.32
CA MET A 117 -13.63 4.41 30.03
C MET A 117 -12.94 3.83 31.27
N GLY A 118 -11.73 4.27 31.62
CA GLY A 118 -11.05 3.81 32.84
C GLY A 118 -10.69 2.31 32.81
N PHE A 119 -10.50 1.74 31.62
CA PHE A 119 -10.20 0.32 31.38
C PHE A 119 -8.75 -0.08 31.81
N PHE A 120 -8.30 0.44 32.96
CA PHE A 120 -6.97 0.22 33.57
C PHE A 120 -6.83 -1.12 34.31
N GLY A 121 -7.82 -2.03 34.19
CA GLY A 121 -7.74 -3.39 34.74
C GLY A 121 -6.91 -4.36 33.89
N LEU A 122 -6.63 -4.02 32.63
CA LEU A 122 -5.76 -4.82 31.75
C LEU A 122 -4.29 -4.47 32.02
N ASN A 123 -3.47 -5.52 32.14
CA ASN A 123 -2.03 -5.42 32.37
C ASN A 123 -1.39 -4.50 31.31
N VAL A 124 -1.04 -3.28 31.69
CA VAL A 124 -0.65 -2.18 30.78
C VAL A 124 0.51 -2.59 29.86
N SER A 125 1.40 -3.46 30.32
CA SER A 125 2.49 -4.02 29.51
C SER A 125 2.00 -4.86 28.33
N ILE A 126 0.96 -5.68 28.50
CA ILE A 126 0.41 -6.52 27.44
C ILE A 126 -0.22 -5.62 26.37
N LEU A 127 -0.96 -4.58 26.79
CA LEU A 127 -1.57 -3.64 25.86
C LEU A 127 -0.53 -2.87 25.04
N LYS A 128 0.57 -2.43 25.67
CA LYS A 128 1.68 -1.77 24.98
C LYS A 128 2.37 -2.70 23.99
N SER A 129 2.65 -3.94 24.38
CA SER A 129 3.31 -4.92 23.52
C SER A 129 2.45 -5.29 22.30
N THR A 130 1.15 -5.52 22.50
CA THR A 130 0.21 -5.77 21.40
C THR A 130 0.08 -4.56 20.48
N GLY A 131 -0.01 -3.35 21.04
CA GLY A 131 -0.04 -2.12 20.25
C GLY A 131 1.21 -1.94 19.39
N PHE A 132 2.39 -2.18 19.96
CA PHE A 132 3.65 -2.14 19.21
C PHE A 132 3.69 -3.18 18.09
N PHE A 133 3.26 -4.41 18.35
CA PHE A 133 3.21 -5.46 17.31
C PHE A 133 2.31 -5.08 16.14
N ILE A 134 1.13 -4.53 16.42
CA ILE A 134 0.20 -4.05 15.39
C ILE A 134 0.86 -2.92 14.59
N LEU A 135 1.48 -1.95 15.26
CA LEU A 135 2.13 -0.83 14.58
C LEU A 135 3.33 -1.27 13.74
N ALA A 136 4.18 -2.15 14.27
CA ALA A 136 5.30 -2.71 13.53
C ALA A 136 4.83 -3.45 12.26
N THR A 137 3.75 -4.23 12.37
CA THR A 137 3.14 -4.91 11.22
C THR A 137 2.65 -3.90 10.17
N LEU A 138 1.92 -2.87 10.60
CA LEU A 138 1.41 -1.83 9.71
C LEU A 138 2.56 -1.05 9.05
N THR A 139 3.63 -0.75 9.77
CA THR A 139 4.82 -0.06 9.24
C THR A 139 5.50 -0.89 8.15
N ILE A 140 5.69 -2.20 8.36
CA ILE A 140 6.31 -3.07 7.36
C ILE A 140 5.40 -3.20 6.13
N CYS A 141 4.09 -3.34 6.31
CA CYS A 141 3.12 -3.33 5.21
C CYS A 141 3.21 -2.04 4.39
N GLN A 142 3.24 -0.88 5.05
CA GLN A 142 3.34 0.41 4.38
C GLN A 142 4.67 0.57 3.65
N LEU A 143 5.78 0.15 4.27
CA LEU A 143 7.09 0.19 3.65
C LEU A 143 7.14 -0.68 2.39
N HIS A 144 6.57 -1.88 2.44
CA HIS A 144 6.45 -2.75 1.28
C HIS A 144 5.61 -2.11 0.15
N ALA A 145 4.51 -1.44 0.49
CA ALA A 145 3.71 -0.69 -0.48
C ALA A 145 4.53 0.43 -1.14
N VAL A 146 5.30 1.21 -0.36
CA VAL A 146 6.19 2.26 -0.88
C VAL A 146 7.18 1.69 -1.89
N PHE A 147 7.86 0.59 -1.54
CA PHE A 147 8.83 -0.04 -2.45
C PHE A 147 8.18 -0.51 -3.76
N ARG A 148 6.98 -1.09 -3.68
CA ARG A 148 6.24 -1.53 -4.87
C ARG A 148 5.87 -0.37 -5.78
N VAL A 149 5.47 0.79 -5.23
CA VAL A 149 5.23 2.00 -6.03
C VAL A 149 6.48 2.44 -6.75
N ILE A 150 7.61 2.49 -6.05
CA ILE A 150 8.88 2.92 -6.63
C ILE A 150 9.28 1.99 -7.79
N LEU A 151 9.16 0.67 -7.58
CA LEU A 151 9.47 -0.32 -8.61
C LEU A 151 8.52 -0.23 -9.81
N ALA A 152 7.22 -0.08 -9.58
CA ALA A 152 6.22 0.07 -10.63
C ALA A 152 6.53 1.31 -11.49
N ASN A 153 6.82 2.45 -10.86
CA ASN A 153 7.20 3.68 -11.56
C ASN A 153 8.53 3.54 -12.32
N TYR A 154 9.53 2.88 -11.71
CA TYR A 154 10.82 2.66 -12.37
C TYR A 154 10.68 1.76 -13.60
N PHE A 155 9.92 0.66 -13.48
CA PHE A 155 9.66 -0.26 -14.57
C PHE A 155 8.91 0.43 -15.72
N PHE A 156 7.91 1.24 -15.41
CA PHE A 156 7.20 2.05 -16.39
C PHE A 156 8.13 3.02 -17.13
N LEU A 157 8.98 3.76 -16.40
CA LEU A 157 9.95 4.67 -17.01
C LEU A 157 10.96 3.94 -17.90
N ASN A 158 11.42 2.76 -17.49
CA ASN A 158 12.37 1.98 -18.27
C ASN A 158 11.75 1.45 -19.57
N GLN A 159 10.47 1.05 -19.53
CA GLN A 159 9.72 0.68 -20.73
C GLN A 159 9.56 1.85 -21.69
N LEU A 160 9.23 3.05 -21.18
CA LEU A 160 9.15 4.25 -22.00
C LEU A 160 10.48 4.60 -22.65
N ARG A 161 11.59 4.48 -21.91
CA ARG A 161 12.93 4.77 -22.45
C ARG A 161 13.31 3.81 -23.56
N LYS A 162 13.08 2.50 -23.39
CA LYS A 162 13.36 1.51 -24.44
C LYS A 162 12.56 1.81 -25.70
N LYS A 163 11.26 2.08 -25.55
CA LYS A 163 10.38 2.39 -26.69
C LYS A 163 10.83 3.63 -27.47
N ASN A 164 11.22 4.70 -26.77
CA ASN A 164 11.73 5.90 -27.44
C ASN A 164 13.03 5.66 -28.21
N VAL A 165 13.94 4.82 -27.68
CA VAL A 165 15.20 4.49 -28.36
C VAL A 165 14.94 3.65 -29.61
N ASP A 166 14.04 2.66 -29.52
CA ASP A 166 13.67 1.81 -30.65
C ASP A 166 13.00 2.64 -31.76
N ASP A 167 12.10 3.57 -31.41
CA ASP A 167 11.46 4.49 -32.36
C ASP A 167 12.46 5.46 -33.04
N GLU A 168 13.55 5.84 -32.36
CA GLU A 168 14.59 6.71 -32.91
C GLU A 168 15.50 5.95 -33.89
N ILE A 169 15.83 4.69 -33.60
CA ILE A 169 16.59 3.81 -34.50
C ILE A 169 15.79 3.53 -35.79
N ASP A 170 14.49 3.27 -35.68
CA ASP A 170 13.62 2.98 -36.83
C ASP A 170 13.46 4.19 -37.77
N ARG A 171 13.55 5.41 -37.24
CA ARG A 171 13.58 6.65 -38.03
C ARG A 171 14.89 6.87 -38.78
N LEU A 172 16.01 6.42 -38.24
CA LEU A 172 17.33 6.56 -38.88
C LEU A 172 17.54 5.54 -40.00
N HIS A 173 16.77 4.45 -40.02
CA HIS A 173 16.84 3.39 -41.04
C HIS A 173 15.86 3.61 -42.21
N LYS A 174 15.19 4.76 -42.29
CA LYS A 174 14.19 5.11 -43.31
C LYS A 174 14.65 6.28 -44.17
#